data_AF-A0A7C0WF59-F1
#
_entry.id   AF-A0A7C0WF59-F1
#
_cell.length_a   1.000
_cell.length_b   1.000
_cell.length_c   1.000
_cell.angle_alpha   90.00
_cell.angle_beta   90.00
_cell.angle_gamma   90.00
#
_symmetry.space_group_name_H-M   'P 1'
#
loop_
_entity.id
_entity.type
_entity.pdbx_description
1 polymer ?
#
loop_
_entity_poly.entity_id
_entity_poly.type
_entity_poly.pdbx_seq_one_letter_code
_entity_poly.pdbx_strand_id
1 'polypeptide(L)' 'IAVMGCEVNGPGEAKSADIGITGGKGVGMIFKKGKIIRKVKEENMVTELMAEIKTMTGG' A
#
# COMPACT_ATOMS: atom_id res chain seq x y z
N ILE A 1 -6.50 -7.11 -2.04
CA ILE A 1 -6.01 -5.71 -2.07
C ILE A 1 -6.79 -4.94 -1.02
N ALA A 2 -6.13 -4.19 -0.12
CA ALA A 2 -6.78 -3.35 0.89
C ALA A 2 -6.41 -1.87 0.71
N VAL A 3 -7.38 -0.95 0.83
CA VAL A 3 -7.16 0.50 0.72
C VAL A 3 -7.71 1.14 1.98
N MET A 4 -6.85 1.82 2.75
CA MET A 4 -7.21 2.39 4.06
C MET A 4 -6.82 3.86 4.13
N GLY A 5 -7.73 4.70 4.62
CA GLY A 5 -7.60 6.16 4.66
C GLY A 5 -6.92 6.73 5.91
N CYS A 6 -6.21 5.93 6.71
CA CYS A 6 -5.54 6.42 7.91
C CYS A 6 -4.36 5.52 8.35
N GLU A 7 -3.18 6.13 8.59
CA GLU A 7 -1.91 5.49 9.00
C GLU A 7 -2.00 4.67 10.30
N VAL A 8 -2.98 4.99 11.14
CA VAL A 8 -3.04 4.53 12.54
C VAL A 8 -3.64 3.12 12.65
N ASN A 9 -4.58 2.75 11.75
CA ASN A 9 -5.22 1.43 11.74
C ASN A 9 -4.66 0.49 10.64
N GLY A 10 -3.99 1.07 9.64
CA GLY A 10 -3.49 0.37 8.45
C GLY A 10 -2.64 -0.89 8.72
N PRO A 11 -1.63 -0.87 9.62
CA PRO A 11 -0.74 -2.01 9.80
C PRO A 11 -1.40 -3.25 10.42
N GLY A 12 -2.40 -3.07 11.30
CA GLY A 12 -3.10 -4.16 11.97
C GLY A 12 -4.09 -4.86 11.06
N GLU A 13 -4.85 -4.09 10.27
CA GLU A 13 -5.84 -4.60 9.31
C GLU A 13 -5.18 -5.14 8.02
N ALA A 14 -4.01 -4.61 7.64
CA ALA A 14 -3.24 -5.08 6.48
C ALA A 14 -2.57 -6.45 6.67
N LYS A 15 -2.56 -7.02 7.89
CA LYS A 15 -2.03 -8.39 8.12
C LYS A 15 -2.82 -9.45 7.35
N SER A 16 -4.12 -9.23 7.15
CA SER A 16 -4.99 -10.14 6.39
C SER A 16 -4.93 -9.90 4.88
N ALA A 17 -4.30 -8.81 4.42
CA ALA A 17 -4.23 -8.46 3.00
C ALA A 17 -2.85 -8.79 2.41
N ASP A 18 -2.83 -9.42 1.24
CA ASP A 18 -1.58 -9.68 0.52
C ASP A 18 -0.85 -8.39 0.15
N ILE A 19 -1.60 -7.38 -0.26
CA ILE A 19 -1.12 -6.03 -0.58
C ILE A 19 -2.12 -4.97 -0.10
N GLY A 20 -1.61 -3.87 0.43
CA GLY A 20 -2.43 -2.73 0.81
C GLY A 20 -1.69 -1.40 0.74
N ILE A 21 -2.45 -0.31 0.76
CA ILE A 21 -1.92 1.06 0.76
C ILE A 21 -2.56 1.90 1.86
N THR A 22 -1.78 2.84 2.39
CA THR A 22 -2.27 3.87 3.29
C THR A 22 -1.69 5.22 2.90
N GLY A 23 -2.56 6.21 2.73
CA GLY A 23 -2.19 7.59 2.46
C GLY A 23 -2.42 8.48 3.68
N GLY A 24 -1.60 9.51 3.82
CA GLY A 24 -1.75 10.54 4.85
C GLY A 24 -0.65 11.59 4.78
N LYS A 25 -1.01 12.86 5.02
CA LYS A 25 -0.08 14.00 5.08
C LYS A 25 0.86 14.11 3.86
N GLY A 26 0.37 13.79 2.66
CA GLY A 26 1.15 13.88 1.41
C GLY A 26 2.11 12.70 1.18
N VAL A 27 2.08 11.69 2.04
CA VAL A 27 2.89 10.47 1.92
C VAL A 27 2.00 9.24 1.86
N GLY A 28 2.39 8.30 1.00
CA GLY A 28 1.80 6.99 0.88
C GLY A 28 2.73 5.89 1.38
N MET A 29 2.15 4.86 1.97
CA MET A 29 2.84 3.63 2.34
C MET A 29 2.19 2.45 1.63
N ILE A 30 3.03 1.59 1.05
CA ILE A 30 2.62 0.34 0.44
C ILE A 30 3.05 -0.80 1.37
N PHE A 31 2.12 -1.68 1.67
CA PHE A 31 2.28 -2.82 2.55
C PHE A 31 2.07 -4.13 1.79
N LYS A 32 2.86 -5.14 2.14
CA LYS A 32 2.71 -6.51 1.65
C LYS A 32 2.76 -7.46 2.84
N LYS A 33 1.72 -8.28 3.02
CA LYS A 33 1.57 -9.21 4.17
C LYS A 33 1.83 -8.51 5.52
N GLY A 34 1.25 -7.32 5.71
CA GLY A 34 1.41 -6.52 6.92
C GLY A 34 2.79 -5.87 7.12
N LYS A 35 3.72 -5.91 6.15
CA LYS A 35 5.03 -5.23 6.23
C LYS A 35 5.10 -4.08 5.23
N ILE A 36 5.65 -2.94 5.64
CA ILE A 36 5.92 -1.82 4.74
C ILE A 36 7.01 -2.24 3.76
N ILE A 37 6.71 -2.19 2.47
CA ILE A 37 7.68 -2.48 1.40
C ILE A 37 8.20 -1.21 0.72
N ARG A 38 7.39 -0.14 0.71
CA ARG A 38 7.74 1.12 0.06
C ARG A 38 7.01 2.31 0.68
N LYS A 39 7.69 3.45 0.73
CA LYS A 39 7.08 4.77 0.98
C LYS A 39 7.15 5.57 -0.31
N VAL A 40 6.04 6.18 -0.68
CA VAL A 40 5.86 6.92 -1.92
C VAL A 40 5.21 8.26 -1.62
N LYS A 41 5.24 9.20 -2.56
CA LYS A 41 4.39 10.40 -2.43
C LYS A 41 2.93 10.00 -2.66
N GLU A 42 2.01 10.70 -2.02
CA GLU A 42 0.56 10.44 -2.16
C GLU A 42 0.12 10.53 -3.63
N GLU A 43 0.64 11.51 -4.39
CA GLU A 43 0.40 11.67 -5.83
C GLU A 43 0.81 10.44 -6.66
N ASN A 44 1.79 9.67 -6.19
CA ASN A 44 2.35 8.51 -6.89
C ASN A 44 1.81 7.17 -6.35
N MET A 45 0.96 7.19 -5.31
CA MET A 45 0.46 5.96 -4.67
C MET A 45 -0.24 5.02 -5.64
N VAL A 46 -1.10 5.56 -6.50
CA VAL A 46 -1.89 4.75 -7.44
C VAL A 46 -0.97 4.12 -8.48
N THR A 47 -0.06 4.90 -9.05
CA THR A 47 0.91 4.44 -10.05
C THR A 47 1.80 3.33 -9.48
N GLU A 48 2.33 3.52 -8.29
CA GLU A 48 3.23 2.57 -7.64
C GLU A 48 2.48 1.31 -7.18
N LEU A 49 1.23 1.43 -6.71
CA LEU A 49 0.39 0.29 -6.38
C LEU A 49 0.10 -0.55 -7.63
N MET A 50 -0.26 0.07 -8.75
CA MET A 50 -0.51 -0.63 -10.02
C MET A 50 0.75 -1.33 -10.53
N ALA A 51 1.91 -0.68 -10.41
CA ALA A 51 3.20 -1.30 -10.76
C ALA A 51 3.47 -2.54 -9.92
N GLU A 52 3.25 -2.48 -8.60
CA GLU A 52 3.43 -3.63 -7.70
C GLU A 52 2.43 -4.74 -7.98
N ILE A 53 1.16 -4.43 -8.25
CA ILE A 53 0.15 -5.43 -8.64
C ILE A 53 0.60 -6.13 -9.93
N LYS A 54 1.05 -5.37 -10.94
CA LYS A 54 1.56 -5.93 -12.20
C LYS A 54 2.76 -6.84 -12.00
N THR A 55 3.67 -6.49 -11.10
CA THR A 55 4.79 -7.36 -10.70
C THR A 55 4.30 -8.64 -10.01
N MET A 56 3.24 -8.57 -9.20
CA MET A 56 2.68 -9.74 -8.51
C MET A 56 1.88 -10.68 -9.41
N THR A 57 1.17 -10.15 -10.40
CA THR A 57 0.32 -10.97 -11.29
C THR A 57 1.06 -11.59 -12.47
N GLY A 58 2.36 -11.31 -12.61
CA GLY A 58 3.18 -11.83 -13.72
C GLY A 58 2.73 -11.27 -15.06
N GLY A 59 3.34 -10.15 -15.48
CA GLY A 59 3.29 -9.75 -16.89
C GLY A 59 4.01 -10.75 -17.77
#